data_AF-A0A2H0U7A0-F1
#
_entry.id   AF-A0A2H0U7A0-F1
#
_cell.length_a   1.000
_cell.length_b   1.000
_cell.length_c   1.000
_cell.angle_alpha   90.00
_cell.angle_beta   90.00
_cell.angle_gamma   90.00
#
_symmetry.space_group_name_H-M   'P 1'
#
loop_
_entity.id
_entity.type
_entity.pdbx_description
1 polymer ?
#
loop_
_entity_poly.entity_id
_entity_poly.type
_entity_poly.pdbx_seq_one_letter_code
_entity_poly.pdbx_strand_id
1 'polypeptide(L)'
;MKSHSLQSKKSILGIRGRAVLFEFAYEERLFRFLAAMVFVALGAYVFLVGVSILHVIERKEAVAKATALRSAVGELEREYFALSSSVVPERGAALGLSPVRATDYVHRPGAVALDAPRSRQ
;
A
#
# COMPACT_ATOMS: atom_id res chain seq x y z
N MET A 1 -58.86 57.57 27.84
CA MET A 1 -57.38 57.45 27.85
C MET A 1 -56.85 56.08 28.33
N LYS A 2 -57.61 54.98 28.20
CA LYS A 2 -57.21 53.61 28.63
C LYS A 2 -56.90 52.64 27.48
N SER A 3 -57.20 52.98 26.21
CA SER A 3 -57.04 52.05 25.08
C SER A 3 -55.60 51.95 24.56
N HIS A 4 -54.78 53.00 24.70
CA HIS A 4 -53.38 52.98 24.24
C HIS A 4 -52.46 52.07 25.08
N SER A 5 -52.74 51.85 26.37
CA SER A 5 -51.86 51.02 27.22
C SER A 5 -52.06 49.51 27.01
N LEU A 6 -53.22 49.08 26.53
CA LEU A 6 -53.51 47.67 26.22
C LEU A 6 -52.89 47.23 24.89
N GLN A 7 -52.73 48.15 23.93
CA GLN A 7 -52.12 47.83 22.64
C GLN A 7 -50.60 47.60 22.77
N SER A 8 -49.93 48.39 23.61
CA SER A 8 -48.48 48.25 23.87
C SER A 8 -48.12 46.97 24.62
N LYS A 9 -48.99 46.43 25.48
CA LYS A 9 -48.73 45.15 26.17
C LYS A 9 -48.85 43.95 25.24
N LYS A 10 -49.75 43.99 24.26
CA LYS A 10 -49.93 42.90 23.29
C LYS A 10 -48.76 42.77 22.32
N SER A 11 -48.14 43.88 21.90
CA SER A 11 -46.96 43.85 21.02
C SER A 11 -45.72 43.26 21.70
N ILE A 12 -45.47 43.59 22.98
CA ILE A 12 -44.32 43.08 23.73
C ILE A 12 -44.45 41.58 24.02
N LEU A 13 -45.66 41.10 24.30
CA LEU A 13 -45.90 39.68 24.58
C LEU A 13 -45.76 38.81 23.31
N GLY A 14 -46.17 39.33 22.15
CA GLY A 14 -46.02 38.63 20.86
C GLY A 14 -44.57 38.51 20.38
N ILE A 15 -43.71 39.48 20.71
CA ILE A 15 -42.27 39.43 20.36
C ILE A 15 -41.55 38.40 21.24
N ARG A 16 -41.87 38.33 22.53
CA ARG A 16 -41.29 37.35 23.47
C ARG A 16 -41.66 35.92 23.14
N GLY A 17 -42.91 35.65 22.74
CA GLY A 17 -43.34 34.32 22.34
C GLY A 17 -42.63 33.78 21.09
N ARG A 18 -42.22 34.67 20.17
CA ARG A 18 -41.46 34.27 18.96
C ARG A 18 -40.01 33.91 19.28
N ALA A 19 -39.35 34.64 20.17
CA ALA A 19 -37.96 34.35 20.55
C ALA A 19 -37.80 32.93 21.14
N VAL A 20 -38.72 32.53 22.01
CA VAL A 20 -38.70 31.22 22.67
C VAL A 20 -38.93 30.07 21.66
N LEU A 21 -39.82 30.24 20.69
CA LEU A 21 -40.05 29.23 19.64
C LEU A 21 -38.85 29.10 18.68
N PHE A 22 -38.12 30.20 18.43
CA PHE A 22 -36.92 30.17 17.61
C PHE A 22 -35.76 29.44 18.30
N GLU A 23 -35.62 29.56 19.63
CA GLU A 23 -34.61 28.83 20.40
C GLU A 23 -34.84 27.31 20.32
N PHE A 24 -36.07 26.82 20.55
CA PHE A 24 -36.38 25.39 20.50
C PHE A 24 -36.24 24.77 19.10
N ALA A 25 -36.67 25.48 18.05
CA ALA A 25 -36.58 24.96 16.67
C ALA A 25 -35.12 24.89 16.16
N TYR A 26 -34.25 25.76 16.67
CA TYR A 26 -32.82 25.74 16.32
C TYR A 26 -32.09 24.63 17.08
N GLU A 27 -32.47 24.37 18.33
CA GLU A 27 -31.89 23.32 19.18
C GLU A 27 -32.07 21.93 18.57
N GLU A 28 -33.26 21.58 18.07
CA GLU A 28 -33.50 20.29 17.43
C GLU A 28 -32.67 20.09 16.16
N ARG A 29 -32.51 21.14 15.34
CA ARG A 29 -31.68 21.05 14.12
C ARG A 29 -30.22 20.90 14.47
N LEU A 30 -29.73 21.65 15.44
CA LEU A 30 -28.34 21.60 15.87
C LEU A 30 -28.01 20.23 16.47
N PHE A 31 -28.89 19.68 17.29
CA PHE A 31 -28.73 18.35 17.87
C PHE A 31 -28.73 17.25 16.79
N ARG A 32 -29.64 17.34 15.81
CA ARG A 32 -29.69 16.39 14.69
C ARG A 32 -28.45 16.46 13.81
N PHE A 33 -27.95 17.67 13.56
CA PHE A 33 -26.72 17.87 12.80
C PHE A 33 -25.52 17.30 13.55
N LEU A 34 -25.42 17.55 14.86
CA LEU A 34 -24.35 17.01 15.70
C LEU A 34 -24.40 15.47 15.73
N ALA A 35 -25.59 14.90 15.91
CA ALA A 35 -25.79 13.45 15.89
C ALA A 35 -25.40 12.84 14.53
N ALA A 36 -25.78 13.47 13.43
CA ALA A 36 -25.37 13.05 12.09
C ALA A 36 -23.85 13.13 11.92
N MET A 37 -23.21 14.20 12.41
CA MET A 37 -21.77 14.36 12.32
C MET A 37 -21.02 13.29 13.11
N VAL A 38 -21.51 12.94 14.31
CA VAL A 38 -20.97 11.83 15.12
C VAL A 38 -21.12 10.50 14.37
N PHE A 39 -22.27 10.25 13.75
CA PHE A 39 -22.48 9.05 12.94
C PHE A 39 -21.53 8.96 11.76
N VAL A 40 -21.33 10.06 11.04
CA VAL A 40 -20.36 10.14 9.94
C VAL A 40 -18.94 9.90 10.45
N ALA A 41 -18.56 10.48 11.59
CA ALA A 41 -17.25 10.28 12.19
C ALA A 41 -17.02 8.82 12.60
N LEU A 42 -18.02 8.16 13.19
CA LEU A 42 -17.97 6.74 13.52
C LEU A 42 -17.84 5.86 12.27
N GLY A 43 -18.63 6.15 11.23
CA GLY A 43 -18.55 5.44 9.96
C GLY A 43 -17.17 5.59 9.30
N ALA A 44 -16.65 6.82 9.27
CA ALA A 44 -15.31 7.12 8.78
C ALA A 44 -14.23 6.40 9.58
N TYR A 45 -14.35 6.35 10.90
CA TYR A 45 -13.41 5.62 11.76
C TYR A 45 -13.37 4.12 11.41
N VAL A 46 -14.54 3.47 11.34
CA VAL A 46 -14.61 2.04 10.98
C VAL A 46 -14.07 1.79 9.58
N PHE A 47 -14.41 2.66 8.62
CA PHE A 47 -13.92 2.57 7.25
C PHE A 47 -12.40 2.71 7.17
N LEU A 48 -11.82 3.72 7.82
CA LEU A 48 -10.38 3.95 7.84
C LEU A 48 -9.62 2.78 8.50
N VAL A 49 -10.14 2.26 9.61
CA VAL A 49 -9.57 1.07 10.26
C VAL A 49 -9.64 -0.14 9.33
N GLY A 50 -10.77 -0.36 8.65
CA GLY A 50 -10.93 -1.45 7.67
C GLY A 50 -9.93 -1.36 6.51
N VAL A 51 -9.82 -0.18 5.89
CA VAL A 51 -8.86 0.07 4.80
C VAL A 51 -7.41 -0.08 5.28
N SER A 52 -7.10 0.35 6.50
CA SER A 52 -5.78 0.19 7.09
C SER A 52 -5.42 -1.28 7.30
N ILE A 53 -6.36 -2.09 7.80
CA ILE A 53 -6.15 -3.54 7.97
C ILE A 53 -5.94 -4.21 6.61
N LEU A 54 -6.79 -3.89 5.63
CA LEU A 54 -6.68 -4.45 4.28
C LEU A 54 -5.33 -4.12 3.64
N HIS A 55 -4.90 -2.86 3.71
CA HIS A 55 -3.58 -2.44 3.22
C HIS A 55 -2.43 -3.21 3.87
N VAL A 56 -2.52 -3.45 5.19
CA VAL A 56 -1.49 -4.21 5.90
C VAL A 56 -1.49 -5.69 5.47
N ILE A 57 -2.65 -6.29 5.24
CA ILE A 57 -2.77 -7.68 4.79
C ILE A 57 -2.21 -7.84 3.38
N GLU A 58 -2.62 -7.00 2.43
CA GLU A 58 -2.13 -7.04 1.05
C GLU A 58 -0.60 -6.87 1.00
N ARG A 59 -0.06 -5.93 1.77
CA ARG A 59 1.39 -5.74 1.87
C ARG A 59 2.09 -6.98 2.43
N LYS A 60 1.54 -7.61 3.46
CA LYS A 60 2.12 -8.84 4.04
C LYS A 60 2.09 -9.99 3.04
N GLU A 61 0.99 -10.16 2.32
CA GLU A 61 0.85 -11.21 1.32
C GLU A 61 1.82 -11.01 0.15
N ALA A 62 1.98 -9.78 -0.33
CA ALA A 62 2.96 -9.44 -1.36
C ALA A 62 4.40 -9.75 -0.91
N VAL A 63 4.76 -9.41 0.32
CA VAL A 63 6.09 -9.70 0.88
C VAL A 63 6.31 -11.21 1.04
N ALA A 64 5.30 -11.96 1.48
CA ALA A 64 5.38 -13.41 1.60
C ALA A 64 5.59 -14.08 0.23
N LYS A 65 4.82 -13.67 -0.78
CA LYS A 65 4.97 -14.16 -2.17
C LYS A 65 6.34 -13.79 -2.75
N ALA A 66 6.82 -12.58 -2.53
CA ALA A 66 8.13 -12.15 -2.99
C ALA A 66 9.27 -12.96 -2.34
N THR A 67 9.15 -13.26 -1.05
CA THR A 67 10.12 -14.10 -0.34
C THR A 67 10.10 -15.53 -0.88
N ALA A 68 8.92 -16.12 -1.07
CA ALA A 68 8.79 -17.47 -1.63
C ALA A 68 9.39 -17.57 -3.04
N LEU A 69 9.15 -16.57 -3.89
CA LEU A 69 9.71 -16.53 -5.24
C LEU A 69 11.24 -16.42 -5.23
N ARG A 70 11.80 -15.59 -4.34
CA ARG A 70 13.26 -15.47 -4.18
C ARG A 70 13.90 -16.77 -3.72
N SER A 71 13.28 -17.48 -2.77
CA SER A 71 13.76 -18.79 -2.34
C SER A 71 13.74 -19.80 -3.48
N ALA A 72 12.69 -19.82 -4.29
CA ALA A 72 12.60 -20.70 -5.45
C ALA A 72 13.68 -20.40 -6.50
N VAL A 73 13.92 -19.12 -6.78
CA VAL A 73 15.01 -18.69 -7.69
C VAL A 73 16.37 -19.10 -7.13
N GLY A 74 16.62 -18.91 -5.84
CA GLY A 74 17.89 -19.31 -5.23
C GLY A 74 18.14 -20.82 -5.29
N GLU A 75 17.10 -21.64 -5.13
CA GLU A 75 17.22 -23.09 -5.30
C GLU A 75 17.53 -23.48 -6.74
N LEU A 76 16.84 -22.87 -7.71
CA LEU A 76 17.09 -23.06 -9.14
C LEU A 76 18.50 -22.61 -9.55
N GLU A 77 18.99 -21.50 -9.03
CA GLU A 77 20.36 -21.03 -9.26
C GLU A 77 21.38 -22.03 -8.71
N ARG A 78 21.15 -22.55 -7.49
CA ARG A 78 22.01 -23.56 -6.89
C ARG A 78 22.04 -24.84 -7.73
N GLU A 79 20.88 -25.31 -8.16
CA GLU A 79 20.75 -26.51 -9.00
C GLU A 79 21.41 -26.30 -10.37
N TYR A 80 21.21 -25.13 -10.98
CA TYR A 80 21.86 -24.75 -12.23
C TYR A 80 23.39 -24.75 -12.08
N PHE A 81 23.93 -24.12 -11.03
CA PHE A 81 25.38 -24.11 -10.79
C PHE A 81 25.94 -25.51 -10.53
N ALA A 82 25.21 -26.35 -9.79
CA ALA A 82 25.60 -27.74 -9.57
C ALA A 82 25.62 -28.55 -10.88
N LEU A 83 24.63 -28.33 -11.76
CA LEU A 83 24.56 -29.02 -13.04
C LEU A 83 25.60 -28.47 -14.03
N SER A 84 25.76 -27.16 -14.14
CA SER A 84 26.71 -26.52 -15.07
C SER A 84 28.17 -26.84 -14.72
N SER A 85 28.50 -26.90 -13.43
CA SER A 85 29.84 -27.32 -12.98
C SER A 85 30.13 -28.79 -13.28
N SER A 86 29.10 -29.60 -13.50
CA SER A 86 29.22 -31.00 -13.88
C SER A 86 29.41 -31.22 -15.39
N VAL A 87 29.17 -30.18 -16.22
CA VAL A 87 29.34 -30.21 -17.68
C VAL A 87 30.78 -29.85 -18.01
N VAL A 88 31.62 -30.87 -18.11
CA VAL A 88 33.04 -30.74 -18.48
C VAL A 88 33.23 -31.34 -19.88
N PRO A 89 34.05 -30.75 -20.78
CA PRO A 89 34.26 -31.25 -22.14
C PRO A 89 34.66 -32.74 -22.19
N GLU A 90 35.40 -33.21 -21.18
CA GLU A 90 35.78 -34.63 -21.05
C GLU A 90 34.58 -35.57 -20.88
N ARG A 91 33.46 -35.10 -20.29
CA ARG A 91 32.21 -35.87 -20.15
C ARG A 91 31.38 -35.90 -21.44
N GLY A 92 31.63 -35.01 -22.39
CA GLY A 92 30.93 -35.01 -23.68
C GLY A 92 31.14 -36.30 -24.46
N ALA A 93 32.35 -36.88 -24.40
CA ALA A 93 32.66 -38.15 -25.03
C ALA A 93 31.82 -39.32 -24.48
N ALA A 94 31.49 -39.31 -23.18
CA ALA A 94 30.63 -40.31 -22.55
C ALA A 94 29.14 -40.16 -22.93
N LEU A 95 28.74 -38.98 -23.41
CA LEU A 95 27.39 -38.69 -23.91
C LEU A 95 27.25 -38.91 -25.43
N GLY A 96 28.27 -39.47 -26.09
CA GLY A 96 28.29 -39.71 -27.53
C GLY A 96 28.61 -38.46 -28.37
N LEU A 97 29.05 -37.36 -27.74
CA LEU A 97 29.53 -36.18 -28.44
C LEU A 97 30.95 -36.44 -28.97
N SER A 98 31.23 -35.98 -30.19
CA SER A 98 32.56 -36.10 -30.79
C SER A 98 33.60 -35.34 -29.95
N PRO A 99 34.76 -35.94 -29.63
CA PRO A 99 35.81 -35.26 -28.88
C PRO A 99 36.29 -34.02 -29.62
N VAL A 100 36.35 -32.90 -28.89
CA VAL A 100 36.77 -31.59 -29.42
C VAL A 100 38.26 -31.67 -29.78
N ARG A 101 38.58 -31.81 -31.07
CA ARG A 101 39.97 -31.95 -31.56
C ARG A 101 40.62 -30.65 -32.04
N ALA A 102 39.84 -29.60 -32.30
CA ALA A 102 40.33 -28.30 -32.73
C ALA A 102 39.32 -27.21 -32.36
N THR A 103 39.53 -26.55 -31.23
CA THR A 103 38.79 -25.34 -30.86
C THR A 103 39.58 -24.13 -31.31
N ASP A 104 39.10 -23.46 -32.35
CA ASP A 104 39.56 -22.13 -32.73
C ASP A 104 38.75 -21.12 -31.90
N TYR A 105 39.32 -20.66 -30.80
CA TYR A 105 38.65 -19.71 -29.91
C TYR A 105 38.66 -18.33 -30.55
N VAL A 106 37.51 -17.90 -31.09
CA VAL A 106 37.36 -16.52 -31.59
C VAL A 106 37.30 -15.58 -30.39
N HIS A 107 38.39 -14.86 -30.14
CA HIS A 107 38.47 -13.84 -29.11
C HIS A 107 37.49 -12.70 -29.42
N ARG A 108 36.46 -12.53 -28.58
CA ARG A 108 35.54 -11.38 -28.65
C ARG A 108 35.98 -10.31 -27.64
N PRO A 109 36.63 -9.21 -28.07
CA PRO A 109 37.00 -8.14 -27.16
C PRO A 109 35.72 -7.45 -26.67
N GLY A 110 35.35 -7.68 -25.41
CA GLY A 110 34.16 -7.04 -24.83
C GLY A 110 33.71 -7.58 -23.47
N ALA A 111 34.19 -8.74 -23.05
CA ALA A 111 33.82 -9.29 -21.74
C ALA A 111 35.00 -10.05 -21.14
N VAL A 112 35.97 -9.35 -20.54
CA VAL A 112 36.54 -9.56 -19.18
C VAL A 112 37.64 -8.50 -18.98
N ALA A 113 37.44 -7.55 -18.06
CA ALA A 113 38.54 -6.86 -17.36
C ALA A 113 37.99 -6.11 -16.14
N LEU A 114 37.59 -6.85 -15.10
CA LEU A 114 37.39 -6.27 -13.75
C LEU A 114 38.22 -6.95 -12.67
N ASP A 115 39.22 -7.77 -13.04
CA ASP A 115 40.15 -8.29 -12.04
C ASP A 115 41.58 -8.32 -12.60
N ALA A 116 42.19 -7.13 -12.65
CA ALA A 116 43.64 -6.99 -12.82
C ALA A 116 44.24 -6.80 -11.41
N PRO A 117 45.06 -7.75 -10.91
CA PRO A 117 45.69 -7.63 -9.61
C PRO A 117 46.75 -6.53 -9.67
N ARG A 118 46.55 -5.45 -8.91
CA ARG A 118 47.58 -4.43 -8.67
C ARG A 118 48.63 -5.01 -7.72
N SER A 119 49.71 -5.57 -8.28
CA SER A 119 50.97 -5.71 -7.55
C SER A 119 51.72 -4.38 -7.61
N ARG A 120 51.82 -3.70 -6.45
CA ARG A 120 52.73 -2.56 -6.23
C ARG A 120 54.15 -3.08 -6.06
N GLN A 121 55.09 -2.47 -6.78
CA GLN A 121 56.48 -2.36 -6.32
C GLN A 121 56.57 -1.33 -5.20
#